data_AF-A0AAU9ZVC8-F1
#
_entry.id   AF-A0AAU9ZVC8-F1
#
_cell.length_a   1.000
_cell.length_b   1.000
_cell.length_c   1.000
_cell.angle_alpha   90.00
_cell.angle_beta   90.00
_cell.angle_gamma   90.00
#
_symmetry.space_group_name_H-M   'P 1'
#
loop_
_entity.id
_entity.type
_entity.pdbx_description
1 polymer ?
#
loop_
_entity_poly.entity_id
_entity_poly.type
_entity_poly.pdbx_seq_one_letter_code
_entity_poly.pdbx_strand_id
1 'polypeptide(L)'
;MAALVSLYAGVARKSLTPAAVCLSDRGAHAVLWRRGCSQYKQVTSNEDLPISMENPYKEPPKKCILCEKRVDYKNVQLLSQFISPFTGCIYGRHITGLCGKKQKEITKAIKRSQKMGKSTC
;
A
#
# COMPACT_ATOMS: atom_id res chain seq x y z
N MET A 1 58.41 -6.69 -29.50
CA MET A 1 57.75 -7.56 -30.49
C MET A 1 56.29 -7.21 -30.56
N ALA A 2 55.79 -6.95 -31.78
CA ALA A 2 54.40 -6.90 -32.29
C ALA A 2 53.27 -6.49 -31.31
N ALA A 3 52.60 -5.34 -31.42
CA ALA A 3 51.78 -4.77 -32.51
C ALA A 3 50.36 -5.38 -32.65
N LEU A 4 49.37 -4.48 -32.82
CA LEU A 4 48.05 -4.63 -33.46
C LEU A 4 46.93 -5.33 -32.62
N VAL A 5 45.65 -4.94 -32.62
CA VAL A 5 44.88 -3.94 -33.38
C VAL A 5 43.51 -3.71 -32.68
N SER A 6 42.99 -2.50 -32.83
CA SER A 6 41.64 -2.02 -32.48
C SER A 6 40.50 -2.88 -33.04
N LEU A 7 39.26 -2.68 -32.55
CA LEU A 7 38.12 -2.28 -33.40
C LEU A 7 36.86 -2.01 -32.55
N TYR A 8 36.34 -0.80 -32.68
CA TYR A 8 35.00 -0.37 -32.30
C TYR A 8 33.98 -0.95 -33.30
N ALA A 9 32.76 -1.26 -32.84
CA ALA A 9 31.57 -1.23 -33.70
C ALA A 9 30.29 -1.05 -32.87
N GLY A 10 29.59 0.07 -33.09
CA GLY A 10 28.22 0.28 -32.63
C GLY A 10 27.19 -0.38 -33.53
N VAL A 11 25.98 -0.61 -33.00
CA VAL A 11 24.80 -0.96 -33.80
C VAL A 11 23.64 -0.06 -33.40
N ALA A 12 23.43 0.94 -34.27
CA ALA A 12 22.25 1.77 -34.36
C ALA A 12 21.01 0.91 -34.65
N ARG A 13 19.93 1.13 -33.90
CA ARG A 13 18.62 0.55 -34.23
C ARG A 13 17.94 1.44 -35.27
N LYS A 14 17.68 0.81 -36.41
CA LYS A 14 17.15 1.39 -37.64
C LYS A 14 15.65 1.66 -37.51
N SER A 15 15.24 2.81 -38.05
CA SER A 15 13.87 3.23 -38.32
C SER A 15 13.14 2.24 -39.22
N LEU A 16 11.88 1.93 -38.91
CA LEU A 16 10.95 1.25 -39.80
C LEU A 16 9.80 2.19 -40.15
N THR A 17 9.84 2.67 -41.39
CA THR A 17 8.74 3.32 -42.10
C THR A 17 7.74 2.27 -42.54
N PRO A 18 6.44 2.39 -42.23
CA PRO A 18 5.41 1.64 -42.91
C PRO A 18 4.95 2.42 -44.16
N ALA A 19 5.04 1.77 -45.32
CA ALA A 19 4.46 2.22 -46.57
C ALA A 19 2.95 2.38 -46.44
N ALA A 20 2.43 3.45 -47.05
CA ALA A 20 1.01 3.71 -47.18
C ALA A 20 0.36 2.69 -48.12
N VAL A 21 -0.69 2.02 -47.65
CA VAL A 21 -1.66 1.32 -48.50
C VAL A 21 -3.00 2.02 -48.28
N CYS A 22 -3.49 2.69 -49.31
CA CYS A 22 -4.81 3.31 -49.33
C CYS A 22 -5.88 2.22 -49.51
N LEU A 23 -6.81 2.10 -48.57
CA LEU A 23 -8.12 1.51 -48.85
C LEU A 23 -9.19 2.59 -48.72
N SER A 24 -9.94 2.75 -49.80
CA SER A 24 -11.05 3.68 -49.93
C SER A 24 -12.30 3.19 -49.19
N ASP A 25 -12.83 4.12 -48.39
CA ASP A 25 -14.23 4.38 -48.01
C ASP A 25 -15.19 3.26 -47.58
N ARG A 26 -15.79 3.45 -46.40
CA ARG A 26 -17.24 3.68 -46.25
C ARG A 26 -17.65 4.10 -44.83
N GLY A 27 -18.18 5.32 -44.70
CA GLY A 27 -19.28 5.62 -43.77
C GLY A 27 -18.92 6.13 -42.38
N ALA A 28 -18.14 7.22 -42.26
CA ALA A 28 -18.05 7.95 -41.01
C ALA A 28 -19.30 8.85 -40.84
N HIS A 29 -20.25 8.45 -39.98
CA HIS A 29 -21.23 9.38 -39.42
C HIS A 29 -20.52 10.28 -38.39
N ALA A 30 -19.83 11.30 -38.88
CA ALA A 30 -19.33 12.37 -38.04
C ALA A 30 -20.52 13.19 -37.53
N VAL A 31 -21.01 12.85 -36.33
CA VAL A 31 -21.92 13.72 -35.59
C VAL A 31 -21.09 14.92 -35.16
N LEU A 32 -21.09 15.96 -35.99
CA LEU A 32 -20.54 17.27 -35.69
C LEU A 32 -21.32 17.85 -34.50
N TRP A 33 -20.89 17.50 -33.29
CA TRP A 33 -21.26 18.24 -32.09
C TRP A 33 -20.68 19.64 -32.26
N ARG A 34 -21.49 20.53 -32.82
CA ARG A 34 -21.21 21.96 -32.93
C ARG A 34 -21.26 22.52 -31.51
N ARG A 35 -20.19 22.36 -30.76
CA ARG A 35 -20.03 22.92 -29.42
C ARG A 35 -19.83 24.41 -29.57
N GLY A 36 -20.93 25.16 -29.57
CA GLY A 36 -20.89 26.61 -29.42
C GLY A 36 -20.21 26.93 -28.10
N CYS A 37 -18.93 27.32 -28.15
CA CYS A 37 -18.27 27.97 -27.03
C CYS A 37 -18.92 29.35 -26.86
N SER A 38 -19.93 29.43 -25.99
CA SER A 38 -20.25 30.68 -25.31
C SER A 38 -18.96 31.15 -24.65
N GLN A 39 -18.39 32.27 -25.11
CA GLN A 39 -17.27 32.92 -24.45
C GLN A 39 -17.76 33.49 -23.11
N TYR A 40 -17.94 32.61 -22.13
CA TYR A 40 -17.98 33.05 -20.75
C TYR A 40 -16.57 33.56 -20.44
N LYS A 41 -16.50 34.85 -20.12
CA LYS A 41 -15.28 35.53 -19.74
C LYS A 41 -14.85 34.94 -18.39
N GLN A 42 -13.83 34.09 -18.39
CA GLN A 42 -13.22 33.58 -17.16
C GLN A 42 -12.66 34.79 -16.42
N VAL A 43 -13.33 35.23 -15.35
CA VAL A 43 -12.75 36.15 -14.38
C VAL A 43 -11.75 35.31 -13.58
N THR A 44 -10.47 35.40 -13.91
CA THR A 44 -9.40 34.73 -13.17
C THR A 44 -9.14 35.50 -11.86
N SER A 45 -10.12 35.56 -10.98
CA SER A 45 -9.88 35.93 -9.58
C SER A 45 -9.21 34.73 -8.91
N ASN A 46 -8.08 34.94 -8.23
CA ASN A 46 -7.22 33.91 -7.64
C ASN A 46 -7.86 33.11 -6.47
N GLU A 47 -9.18 33.18 -6.32
CA GLU A 47 -9.92 32.72 -5.14
C GLU A 47 -10.33 31.25 -5.20
N ASP A 48 -10.31 30.62 -6.39
CA ASP A 48 -10.65 29.20 -6.59
C ASP A 48 -9.42 28.28 -6.60
N LEU A 49 -8.23 28.80 -6.23
CA LEU A 49 -7.02 28.00 -6.15
C LEU A 49 -7.06 27.05 -4.95
N PRO A 50 -6.54 25.81 -5.09
CA PRO A 50 -6.50 24.87 -3.99
C PRO A 50 -5.59 25.40 -2.88
N ILE A 51 -6.13 25.50 -1.67
CA ILE A 51 -5.40 25.90 -0.48
C ILE A 51 -4.62 24.70 0.05
N SER A 52 -3.35 24.90 0.45
CA SER A 52 -2.59 23.86 1.16
C SER A 52 -3.10 23.76 2.61
N MET A 53 -3.89 22.72 2.89
CA MET A 53 -4.44 22.39 4.21
C MET A 53 -4.14 20.92 4.55
N GLU A 54 -4.06 20.55 5.83
CA GLU A 54 -4.08 19.14 6.23
C GLU A 54 -5.38 18.47 5.75
N ASN A 55 -5.29 17.24 5.25
CA ASN A 55 -6.44 16.52 4.71
C ASN A 55 -7.57 16.40 5.77
N PRO A 56 -8.71 17.08 5.60
CA PRO A 56 -9.80 17.07 6.56
C PRO A 56 -10.58 15.74 6.55
N TYR A 57 -10.45 14.95 5.48
CA TYR A 57 -11.07 13.63 5.31
C TYR A 57 -10.16 12.50 5.77
N LYS A 58 -9.07 12.80 6.49
CA LYS A 58 -8.14 11.78 6.98
C LYS A 58 -8.75 11.01 8.15
N GLU A 59 -9.07 9.75 7.91
CA GLU A 59 -9.52 8.85 8.98
C GLU A 59 -8.43 8.62 10.03
N PRO A 60 -8.81 8.47 11.31
CA PRO A 60 -7.87 8.16 12.37
C PRO A 60 -7.23 6.78 12.14
N PRO A 61 -5.97 6.58 12.54
CA PRO A 61 -5.31 5.30 12.36
C PRO A 61 -6.02 4.20 13.14
N LYS A 62 -6.20 3.04 12.48
CA LYS A 62 -6.82 1.86 13.08
C LYS A 62 -6.00 1.38 14.28
N LYS A 63 -6.66 1.17 15.41
CA LYS A 63 -6.05 0.68 16.65
C LYS A 63 -6.29 -0.83 16.81
N CYS A 64 -5.38 -1.49 17.51
CA CYS A 64 -5.55 -2.87 17.92
C CYS A 64 -6.48 -3.00 19.14
N ILE A 65 -7.05 -4.19 19.34
CA ILE A 65 -8.00 -4.50 20.43
C ILE A 65 -7.42 -4.18 21.81
N LEU A 66 -6.10 -4.32 21.98
CA LEU A 66 -5.41 -4.13 23.28
C LEU A 66 -4.64 -2.81 23.40
N CYS A 67 -4.76 -1.91 22.45
CA CYS A 67 -3.90 -0.72 22.39
C CYS A 67 -4.11 0.23 23.59
N GLU A 68 -5.33 0.28 24.14
CA GLU A 68 -5.70 1.12 25.29
C GLU A 68 -5.79 0.33 26.60
N LYS A 69 -5.64 -1.00 26.54
CA LYS A 69 -5.78 -1.88 27.70
C LYS A 69 -4.42 -2.30 28.25
N ARG A 70 -4.35 -2.44 29.58
CA ARG A 70 -3.18 -2.97 30.28
C ARG A 70 -3.23 -4.50 30.26
N VAL A 71 -2.09 -5.11 29.95
CA VAL A 71 -1.94 -6.57 29.89
C VAL A 71 -1.12 -7.02 31.09
N ASP A 72 -1.79 -7.71 32.02
CA ASP A 72 -1.15 -8.28 33.19
C ASP A 72 -0.93 -9.78 33.02
N TYR A 73 0.20 -10.28 33.52
CA TYR A 73 0.51 -11.71 33.53
C TYR A 73 -0.43 -12.53 34.44
N LYS A 74 -1.17 -11.85 35.33
CA LYS A 74 -2.09 -12.48 36.27
C LYS A 74 -3.39 -12.92 35.60
N ASN A 75 -3.74 -12.30 34.47
CA ASN A 75 -5.02 -12.49 33.79
C ASN A 75 -4.93 -13.65 32.80
N VAL A 76 -5.02 -14.88 33.31
CA VAL A 76 -4.85 -16.11 32.51
C VAL A 76 -5.88 -16.20 31.39
N GLN A 77 -7.12 -15.78 31.64
CA GLN A 77 -8.22 -15.80 30.65
C GLN A 77 -7.96 -14.91 29.43
N LEU A 78 -7.24 -13.80 29.59
CA LEU A 78 -6.86 -12.95 28.46
C LEU A 78 -5.73 -13.61 27.67
N LEU A 79 -4.74 -14.17 28.39
CA LEU A 79 -3.55 -14.74 27.78
C LEU A 79 -3.83 -16.04 27.03
N SER A 80 -4.76 -16.86 27.51
CA SER A 80 -5.15 -18.12 26.85
C SER A 80 -5.74 -17.91 25.46
N GLN A 81 -6.37 -16.78 25.19
CA GLN A 81 -6.91 -16.43 23.86
C GLN A 81 -5.82 -16.33 22.79
N PHE A 82 -4.58 -16.04 23.19
CA PHE A 82 -3.45 -15.87 22.28
C PHE A 82 -2.58 -17.12 22.16
N ILE A 83 -3.04 -18.25 22.72
CA ILE A 83 -2.34 -19.51 22.79
C ILE A 83 -3.17 -20.59 22.08
N SER A 84 -2.50 -21.48 21.35
CA SER A 84 -3.13 -22.67 20.78
C SER A 84 -3.57 -23.63 21.89
N PRO A 85 -4.85 -24.06 21.92
CA PRO A 85 -5.36 -24.95 22.97
C PRO A 85 -4.71 -26.34 22.95
N PHE A 86 -4.19 -26.79 21.79
CA PHE A 86 -3.60 -28.12 21.65
C PHE A 86 -2.08 -28.14 21.79
N THR A 87 -1.40 -27.09 21.33
CA THR A 87 0.07 -27.07 21.24
C THR A 87 0.72 -26.15 22.28
N GLY A 88 -0.04 -25.24 22.89
CA GLY A 88 0.51 -24.21 23.77
C GLY A 88 1.35 -23.15 23.04
N CYS A 89 1.42 -23.19 21.71
CA CYS A 89 2.15 -22.21 20.92
C CYS A 89 1.43 -20.85 20.92
N ILE A 90 2.20 -19.77 21.02
CA ILE A 90 1.68 -18.40 20.97
C ILE A 90 1.42 -18.03 19.50
N TYR A 91 0.21 -17.56 19.19
CA TYR A 91 -0.13 -17.14 17.83
C TYR A 91 0.70 -15.94 17.36
N GLY A 92 1.02 -15.92 16.07
CA GLY A 92 1.77 -14.83 15.44
C GLY A 92 0.95 -13.55 15.26
N ARG A 93 1.63 -12.48 14.83
CA ARG A 93 1.00 -11.17 14.57
C ARG A 93 -0.04 -11.21 13.44
N HIS A 94 0.16 -12.05 12.44
CA HIS A 94 -0.73 -12.18 11.29
C HIS A 94 -2.10 -12.81 11.67
N ILE A 95 -2.16 -13.57 12.76
CA ILE A 95 -3.39 -14.17 13.28
C ILE A 95 -4.05 -13.22 14.28
N THR A 96 -3.29 -12.74 15.25
CA THR A 96 -3.82 -11.93 16.37
C THR A 96 -4.17 -10.50 15.98
N GLY A 97 -3.59 -9.96 14.90
CA GLY A 97 -3.85 -8.60 14.44
C GLY A 97 -3.36 -7.50 15.40
N LEU A 98 -2.48 -7.83 16.35
CA LEU A 98 -2.00 -6.87 17.34
C LEU A 98 -0.88 -5.96 16.82
N CYS A 99 -0.74 -4.79 17.43
CA CYS A 99 0.43 -3.94 17.24
C CYS A 99 1.68 -4.64 17.78
N GLY A 100 2.85 -4.39 17.16
CA GLY A 100 4.11 -5.05 17.57
C GLY A 100 4.48 -4.80 19.04
N LYS A 101 4.12 -3.64 19.61
CA LYS A 101 4.31 -3.33 21.03
C LYS A 101 3.49 -4.28 21.92
N LYS A 102 2.20 -4.40 21.63
CA LYS A 102 1.26 -5.25 22.39
C LYS A 102 1.56 -6.74 22.22
N GLN A 103 1.96 -7.17 21.04
CA GLN A 103 2.40 -8.56 20.82
C GLN A 103 3.58 -8.92 21.72
N LYS A 104 4.59 -8.04 21.82
CA LYS A 104 5.74 -8.24 22.72
C LYS A 104 5.33 -8.25 24.20
N GLU A 105 4.42 -7.38 24.61
CA GLU A 105 3.86 -7.37 25.97
C GLU A 105 3.18 -8.70 26.30
N ILE A 106 2.32 -9.20 25.40
CA ILE A 106 1.66 -10.50 25.57
C ILE A 106 2.67 -11.64 25.65
N THR A 107 3.63 -11.71 24.72
CA THR A 107 4.63 -12.79 24.75
C THR A 107 5.43 -12.80 26.06
N LYS A 108 5.78 -11.61 26.59
CA LYS A 108 6.42 -11.49 27.90
C LYS A 108 5.50 -11.92 29.05
N ALA A 109 4.24 -11.51 29.02
CA ALA A 109 3.25 -11.85 30.04
C ALA A 109 2.97 -13.36 30.08
N ILE A 110 2.81 -14.00 28.92
CA ILE A 110 2.64 -15.46 28.80
C ILE A 110 3.85 -16.19 29.36
N LYS A 111 5.06 -15.87 28.89
CA LYS A 111 6.29 -16.53 29.37
C LYS A 111 6.50 -16.34 30.87
N ARG A 112 6.15 -15.16 31.41
CA ARG A 112 6.20 -14.91 32.86
C ARG A 112 5.16 -15.75 33.61
N SER A 113 3.93 -15.78 33.11
CA SER A 113 2.83 -16.57 33.69
C SER A 113 3.16 -18.07 33.71
N GLN A 114 3.74 -18.61 32.65
CA GLN A 114 4.21 -20.00 32.56
C GLN A 114 5.28 -20.30 33.62
N LYS A 115 6.28 -19.42 33.77
CA LYS A 115 7.34 -19.58 34.78
C LYS A 115 6.82 -19.55 36.23
N MET A 116 5.72 -18.85 36.48
CA MET A 116 5.09 -18.80 37.81
C MET A 116 4.01 -19.87 38.00
N GLY A 117 3.80 -20.77 37.03
CA GLY A 117 2.80 -21.83 37.12
C GLY A 117 1.35 -21.35 37.03
N LYS A 118 1.08 -20.14 36.53
CA LYS A 118 -0.30 -19.58 36.45
C LYS A 118 -1.03 -19.92 35.15
N SER A 119 -0.30 -20.03 34.05
CA SER A 119 -0.88 -20.45 32.76
C SER A 119 -0.31 -21.81 32.41
N THR A 120 -1.14 -22.84 32.57
CA THR A 120 -0.90 -24.18 32.06
C THR A 120 -1.37 -24.23 30.62
N CYS A 121 -0.44 -24.53 29.71
CA CYS A 121 -0.73 -25.20 28.46
C CYS A 121 -0.70 -26.70 28.70
#